data_AF-A0AAN6EZS5-F1
#
_entry.id   AF-A0AAN6EZS5-F1
#
_cell.length_a   1.000
_cell.length_b   1.000
_cell.length_c   1.000
_cell.angle_alpha   90.00
_cell.angle_beta   90.00
_cell.angle_gamma   90.00
#
_symmetry.space_group_name_H-M   'P 1'
#
loop_
_entity.id
_entity.type
_entity.pdbx_description
1 polymer ?
#
loop_
_entity_poly.entity_id
_entity_poly.type
_entity_poly.pdbx_seq_one_letter_code
_entity_poly.pdbx_strand_id
1 'polypeptide(L)'
;MPEVVRGSRASVTIDRNGSIDRSRSQAPGSPIREARTVHFTPEGASPDEPSPGQALSGVDSRLSISSTRKKSVDRRREHHRKHSHDEPESPAYYDSRAATKREFRRRASTLQEYYAEHPDLLPQLPFTWRYGWRRWKLFLTIFIMVVDACVVPIVLYYSMTFAGHIEGWIVFAVVATIWGGPTYVEFAVRCWRLIKKEDFFRPLGTSTRWAFDITHWIFVLTIAVVTALLIVGSAPHIVWLRILSLPGPGLLFALGGSVFIITMWSLSGRRAPFRISSTPKGGEVYPGVYYLIEDVIAVNASAGRPYREALAARYKASPRFRRMIKQQSLFWSIPSLIIAVACTIVIVIHPVPKKVGYGIGWGVPFLWACIWSAISVPWVRRAMHKETVTWEEDYGVEPASKKARRHPKLEPIESERETPPKEPEP
;
A
#
# COMPACT_ATOMS: atom_id res chain seq x y z
N MET A 1 12.43 20.52 -23.57
CA MET A 1 12.77 19.55 -22.51
C MET A 1 13.71 20.23 -21.53
N PRO A 2 13.35 20.42 -20.25
CA PRO A 2 14.32 20.75 -19.23
C PRO A 2 14.79 19.48 -18.51
N GLU A 3 16.10 19.41 -18.33
CA GLU A 3 16.85 18.32 -17.73
C GLU A 3 16.66 18.34 -16.21
N VAL A 4 16.27 17.20 -15.63
CA VAL A 4 16.26 17.02 -14.17
C VAL A 4 17.71 16.94 -13.71
N VAL A 5 18.18 18.01 -13.06
CA VAL A 5 19.51 18.05 -12.41
C VAL A 5 19.58 16.93 -11.38
N ARG A 6 20.28 15.86 -11.75
CA ARG A 6 20.67 14.79 -10.82
C ARG A 6 21.68 15.42 -9.86
N GLY A 7 21.33 15.47 -8.57
CA GLY A 7 22.29 15.80 -7.53
C GLY A 7 23.48 14.85 -7.58
N SER A 8 24.57 15.30 -8.20
CA SER A 8 25.84 14.61 -8.25
C SER A 8 26.44 14.59 -6.85
N ARG A 9 26.98 13.42 -6.47
CA ARG A 9 27.79 13.25 -5.27
C ARG A 9 29.04 14.12 -5.41
N ALA A 10 29.06 15.27 -4.75
CA ALA A 10 30.31 15.94 -4.43
C ALA A 10 30.90 15.25 -3.19
N SER A 11 31.90 14.41 -3.41
CA SER A 11 32.87 14.05 -2.38
C SER A 11 33.64 15.33 -2.03
N VAL A 12 33.35 15.89 -0.86
CA VAL A 12 34.13 17.00 -0.30
C VAL A 12 35.42 16.40 0.25
N THR A 13 36.48 16.47 -0.54
CA THR A 13 37.86 16.31 -0.10
C THR A 13 38.27 17.66 0.49
N ILE A 14 38.46 17.73 1.81
CA ILE A 14 38.98 18.92 2.48
C ILE A 14 40.51 18.83 2.44
N ASP A 15 41.13 19.60 1.56
CA ASP A 15 42.55 19.90 1.65
C ASP A 15 42.79 20.90 2.79
N ARG A 16 43.62 20.47 3.74
CA ARG A 16 44.02 21.24 4.93
C ARG A 16 45.50 21.60 4.77
N ASN A 17 45.80 22.84 4.37
CA ASN A 17 46.99 23.60 4.79
C ASN A 17 47.06 24.97 4.11
N GLY A 18 47.30 26.03 4.88
CA GLY A 18 47.73 27.33 4.35
C GLY A 18 47.33 28.56 5.17
N SER A 19 48.21 28.94 6.09
CA SER A 19 48.52 30.31 6.56
C SER A 19 47.42 31.25 7.10
N ILE A 20 47.51 31.42 8.42
CA ILE A 20 47.24 32.57 9.29
C ILE A 20 47.37 33.95 8.59
N ASP A 21 46.38 34.83 8.78
CA ASP A 21 46.67 36.22 9.15
C ASP A 21 45.55 36.88 9.98
N ARG A 22 45.96 37.69 10.96
CA ARG A 22 45.15 38.28 12.04
C ARG A 22 44.65 39.67 11.66
N SER A 23 43.40 40.03 12.03
CA SER A 23 43.09 41.28 12.77
C SER A 23 41.59 41.46 13.08
N ARG A 24 41.33 41.85 14.36
CA ARG A 24 40.21 42.66 14.95
C ARG A 24 38.74 42.32 14.57
N SER A 25 37.74 42.29 15.47
CA SER A 25 37.58 42.77 16.85
C SER A 25 36.22 42.34 17.42
N GLN A 26 36.19 42.14 18.75
CA GLN A 26 35.06 42.23 19.70
C GLN A 26 33.96 41.13 19.75
N ALA A 27 33.82 40.58 20.96
CA ALA A 27 32.83 39.61 21.47
C ALA A 27 31.78 40.36 22.36
N PRO A 28 30.98 39.73 23.27
CA PRO A 28 30.47 38.35 23.40
C PRO A 28 28.95 38.25 23.78
N GLY A 29 28.40 37.03 23.84
CA GLY A 29 27.11 36.71 24.49
C GLY A 29 26.77 35.21 24.50
N SER A 30 27.24 34.53 25.55
CA SER A 30 27.17 33.11 26.02
C SER A 30 25.84 32.30 25.91
N PRO A 31 25.77 30.99 26.32
CA PRO A 31 26.81 29.94 26.45
C PRO A 31 26.48 28.58 25.77
N ILE A 32 27.50 27.72 25.81
CA ILE A 32 27.72 26.40 25.21
C ILE A 32 27.03 25.25 25.97
N ARG A 33 26.60 24.20 25.26
CA ARG A 33 26.48 22.83 25.80
C ARG A 33 27.14 21.82 24.84
N GLU A 34 28.05 21.04 25.41
CA GLU A 34 29.08 20.20 24.79
C GLU A 34 28.57 19.01 23.95
N ALA A 35 29.35 18.64 22.93
CA ALA A 35 29.33 17.31 22.32
C ALA A 35 30.69 16.64 22.55
N ARG A 36 30.68 15.56 23.34
CA ARG A 36 31.82 14.70 23.67
C ARG A 36 32.20 13.87 22.44
N THR A 37 33.42 14.04 21.94
CA THR A 37 34.01 13.21 20.87
C THR A 37 35.27 12.57 21.43
N VAL A 38 35.38 11.24 21.36
CA VAL A 38 36.54 10.48 21.84
C VAL A 38 37.32 9.98 20.62
N HIS A 39 38.59 10.37 20.52
CA HIS A 39 39.57 9.86 19.57
C HIS A 39 40.49 8.87 20.30
N PHE A 40 40.87 7.77 19.62
CA PHE A 40 42.01 6.93 20.00
C PHE A 40 43.05 6.94 18.88
N THR A 41 44.31 7.18 19.27
CA THR A 41 45.55 7.10 18.49
C THR A 41 46.22 5.71 18.64
N PRO A 42 47.05 5.25 17.69
CA PRO A 42 47.80 4.00 17.78
C PRO A 42 49.28 4.25 18.15
N GLU A 43 49.91 3.30 18.86
CA GLU A 43 51.36 3.32 19.15
C GLU A 43 51.98 1.91 19.06
N GLY A 44 53.26 1.86 18.64
CA GLY A 44 54.06 0.71 18.13
C GLY A 44 54.40 -0.42 19.12
N ALA A 45 54.75 -1.65 18.67
CA ALA A 45 56.04 -2.18 18.15
C ALA A 45 56.67 -3.20 19.16
N SER A 46 56.62 -4.53 18.90
CA SER A 46 57.70 -5.50 18.50
C SER A 46 58.21 -6.39 19.68
N PRO A 47 58.96 -7.53 19.51
CA PRO A 47 58.98 -8.62 18.49
C PRO A 47 59.17 -10.09 19.07
N ASP A 48 59.30 -11.08 18.16
CA ASP A 48 59.97 -12.42 18.23
C ASP A 48 59.33 -13.68 18.87
N GLU A 49 59.09 -14.73 18.04
CA GLU A 49 59.67 -16.12 18.06
C GLU A 49 58.83 -17.21 17.32
N PRO A 50 59.44 -18.36 16.88
CA PRO A 50 59.12 -19.05 15.61
C PRO A 50 58.33 -20.39 15.68
N SER A 51 57.90 -20.89 14.51
CA SER A 51 57.18 -22.17 14.25
C SER A 51 58.03 -23.44 14.49
N PRO A 52 57.41 -24.65 14.59
CA PRO A 52 57.15 -25.51 13.41
C PRO A 52 55.77 -26.23 13.51
N GLY A 53 55.02 -26.59 12.46
CA GLY A 53 55.36 -27.38 11.28
C GLY A 53 54.53 -28.67 11.31
N GLN A 54 53.50 -28.81 10.46
CA GLN A 54 53.11 -30.07 9.80
C GLN A 54 51.91 -29.84 8.86
N ALA A 55 52.14 -30.16 7.59
CA ALA A 55 51.17 -30.15 6.52
C ALA A 55 50.17 -31.30 6.67
N LEU A 56 48.89 -31.03 6.46
CA LEU A 56 47.93 -32.01 5.95
C LEU A 56 46.87 -31.28 5.10
N SER A 57 46.90 -31.64 3.82
CA SER A 57 45.94 -31.32 2.76
C SER A 57 44.50 -31.62 3.19
N GLY A 58 43.63 -30.61 3.13
CA GLY A 58 42.20 -30.73 3.39
C GLY A 58 41.40 -29.95 2.35
N VAL A 59 40.70 -30.70 1.50
CA VAL A 59 39.90 -30.27 0.35
C VAL A 59 38.87 -29.19 0.71
N ASP A 60 39.00 -28.02 0.08
CA ASP A 60 38.13 -26.86 0.25
C ASP A 60 36.82 -27.06 -0.56
N SER A 61 35.81 -27.67 0.04
CA SER A 61 34.45 -27.76 -0.53
C SER A 61 33.65 -26.49 -0.21
N ARG A 62 34.03 -25.35 -0.79
CA ARG A 62 33.23 -24.10 -0.69
C ARG A 62 32.11 -24.09 -1.72
N LEU A 63 30.97 -24.63 -1.33
CA LEU A 63 29.67 -24.46 -2.00
C LEU A 63 29.38 -22.96 -2.24
N SER A 64 29.32 -22.58 -3.52
CA SER A 64 29.12 -21.22 -3.99
C SER A 64 27.67 -20.74 -3.84
N ILE A 65 27.23 -20.44 -2.62
CA ILE A 65 25.90 -19.87 -2.37
C ILE A 65 25.83 -18.38 -2.77
N SER A 66 26.97 -17.69 -2.84
CA SER A 66 27.05 -16.26 -3.17
C SER A 66 26.88 -15.97 -4.67
N SER A 67 27.33 -16.87 -5.55
CA SER A 67 27.30 -16.68 -7.02
C SER A 67 25.89 -16.84 -7.59
N THR A 68 25.11 -17.78 -7.08
CA THR A 68 23.72 -18.04 -7.49
C THR A 68 22.78 -16.91 -7.09
N ARG A 69 23.02 -16.29 -5.91
CA ARG A 69 22.25 -15.13 -5.44
C ARG A 69 22.58 -13.85 -6.23
N LYS A 70 23.83 -13.70 -6.70
CA LYS A 70 24.22 -12.59 -7.59
C LYS A 70 23.61 -12.75 -8.99
N LYS A 71 23.72 -13.94 -9.59
CA LYS A 71 23.12 -14.23 -10.91
C LYS A 71 21.60 -14.08 -10.94
N SER A 72 20.88 -14.42 -9.86
CA SER A 72 19.42 -14.22 -9.81
C SER A 72 19.02 -12.75 -9.64
N VAL A 73 19.81 -11.96 -8.91
CA VAL A 73 19.62 -10.51 -8.78
C VAL A 73 19.93 -9.80 -10.10
N ASP A 74 20.98 -10.21 -10.81
CA ASP A 74 21.38 -9.62 -12.09
C ASP A 74 20.41 -10.00 -13.22
N ARG A 75 19.94 -11.26 -13.29
CA ARG A 75 18.84 -11.63 -14.21
C ARG A 75 17.56 -10.85 -13.92
N ARG A 76 17.22 -10.63 -12.65
CA ARG A 76 16.03 -9.83 -12.29
C ARG A 76 16.18 -8.36 -12.67
N ARG A 77 17.39 -7.80 -12.54
CA ARG A 77 17.71 -6.44 -13.00
C ARG A 77 17.66 -6.31 -14.50
N GLU A 78 18.16 -7.29 -15.23
CA GLU A 78 18.17 -7.31 -16.69
C GLU A 78 16.76 -7.50 -17.27
N HIS A 79 15.96 -8.38 -16.67
CA HIS A 79 14.56 -8.57 -17.05
C HIS A 79 13.71 -7.32 -16.76
N HIS A 80 14.04 -6.56 -15.71
CA HIS A 80 13.41 -5.26 -15.43
C HIS A 80 13.92 -4.12 -16.32
N ARG A 81 15.16 -4.21 -16.82
CA ARG A 81 15.79 -3.19 -17.68
C ARG A 81 15.37 -3.34 -19.14
N LYS A 82 15.19 -4.57 -19.63
CA LYS A 82 14.59 -4.83 -20.95
C LYS A 82 13.13 -4.37 -20.98
N HIS A 83 12.36 -4.68 -19.94
CA HIS A 83 10.94 -4.32 -19.87
C HIS A 83 10.67 -2.82 -19.67
N SER A 84 11.68 -2.02 -19.28
CA SER A 84 11.56 -0.56 -19.17
C SER A 84 11.89 0.18 -20.48
N HIS A 85 12.50 -0.49 -21.46
CA HIS A 85 12.80 0.10 -22.78
C HIS A 85 11.63 -0.06 -23.77
N ASP A 86 10.75 -1.04 -23.55
CA ASP A 86 9.58 -1.31 -24.40
C ASP A 86 8.30 -0.55 -23.97
N GLU A 87 8.36 0.26 -22.90
CA GLU A 87 7.24 1.07 -22.45
C GLU A 87 7.31 2.44 -23.14
N PRO A 88 6.27 2.88 -23.87
CA PRO A 88 6.30 4.18 -24.54
C PRO A 88 6.55 5.28 -23.50
N GLU A 89 7.47 6.20 -23.80
CA GLU A 89 7.72 7.39 -22.97
C GLU A 89 6.41 8.15 -22.76
N SER A 90 5.78 7.91 -21.60
CA SER A 90 4.57 8.62 -21.20
C SER A 90 4.95 10.07 -20.89
N PRO A 91 4.20 11.07 -21.38
CA PRO A 91 4.49 12.48 -21.12
C PRO A 91 4.42 12.82 -19.61
N ALA A 92 3.73 12.00 -18.82
CA ALA A 92 3.71 12.11 -17.37
C ALA A 92 4.86 11.35 -16.69
N TYR A 93 5.44 11.93 -15.62
CA TYR A 93 6.35 11.26 -14.69
C TYR A 93 5.66 10.07 -14.01
N TYR A 94 5.59 8.96 -14.75
CA TYR A 94 5.14 7.68 -14.28
C TYR A 94 6.37 6.82 -14.04
N ASP A 95 6.97 6.97 -12.86
CA ASP A 95 7.90 5.96 -12.39
C ASP A 95 7.14 5.03 -11.45
N SER A 96 6.85 3.80 -11.89
CA SER A 96 6.34 2.75 -11.00
C SER A 96 7.30 2.49 -9.82
N ARG A 97 8.57 2.88 -9.97
CA ARG A 97 9.57 2.87 -8.90
C ARG A 97 9.43 4.06 -7.96
N ALA A 98 8.60 5.06 -8.27
CA ALA A 98 8.37 6.21 -7.41
C ALA A 98 7.78 5.81 -6.05
N ALA A 99 7.08 4.69 -5.97
CA ALA A 99 6.62 4.12 -4.71
C ALA A 99 7.74 3.40 -3.90
N THR A 100 9.02 3.47 -4.31
CA THR A 100 10.14 2.85 -3.58
C THR A 100 10.80 3.82 -2.61
N LYS A 101 11.23 3.30 -1.45
CA LYS A 101 11.97 4.06 -0.44
C LYS A 101 13.28 4.68 -0.95
N ARG A 102 13.91 4.06 -1.95
CA ARG A 102 15.18 4.54 -2.53
C ARG A 102 14.94 5.79 -3.35
N GLU A 103 13.87 5.80 -4.15
CA GLU A 103 13.55 6.95 -4.98
C GLU A 103 12.90 8.06 -4.19
N PHE A 104 12.03 7.75 -3.23
CA PHE A 104 11.48 8.76 -2.33
C PHE A 104 12.59 9.57 -1.64
N ARG A 105 13.67 8.92 -1.18
CA ARG A 105 14.83 9.61 -0.58
C ARG A 105 15.69 10.41 -1.57
N ARG A 106 15.54 10.17 -2.88
CA ARG A 106 16.34 10.81 -3.93
C ARG A 106 15.63 11.99 -4.60
N ARG A 107 14.33 12.15 -4.39
CA ARG A 107 13.56 13.23 -5.03
C ARG A 107 13.84 14.55 -4.34
N ALA A 108 13.94 15.60 -5.15
CA ALA A 108 14.06 16.98 -4.69
C ALA A 108 12.69 17.61 -4.37
N SER A 109 11.63 17.21 -5.10
CA SER A 109 10.26 17.70 -4.92
C SER A 109 9.26 16.57 -4.67
N THR A 110 8.12 16.92 -4.10
CA THR A 110 6.99 15.99 -3.89
C THR A 110 6.23 15.75 -5.19
N LEU A 111 5.52 14.63 -5.30
CA LEU A 111 4.66 14.40 -6.48
C LEU A 111 3.53 15.44 -6.56
N GLN A 112 3.09 15.97 -5.41
CA GLN A 112 2.06 16.99 -5.38
C GLN A 112 2.53 18.32 -5.98
N GLU A 113 3.79 18.73 -5.72
CA GLU A 113 4.41 19.90 -6.34
C GLU A 113 4.62 19.70 -7.84
N TYR A 114 5.16 18.54 -8.25
CA TYR A 114 5.37 18.22 -9.66
C TYR A 114 4.08 18.32 -10.49
N TYR A 115 2.97 17.74 -10.02
CA TYR A 115 1.68 17.85 -10.72
C TYR A 115 1.03 19.23 -10.61
N ALA A 116 1.45 20.07 -9.65
CA ALA A 116 1.02 21.46 -9.61
C ALA A 116 1.74 22.32 -10.66
N GLU A 117 3.00 21.99 -10.96
CA GLU A 117 3.80 22.63 -12.03
C GLU A 117 3.40 22.15 -13.44
N HIS A 118 2.83 20.95 -13.55
CA HIS A 118 2.39 20.35 -14.81
C HIS A 118 0.89 20.01 -14.81
N PRO A 119 0.00 21.01 -14.94
CA PRO A 119 -1.44 20.81 -14.87
C PRO A 119 -2.03 20.06 -16.08
N ASP A 120 -1.27 19.96 -17.17
CA ASP A 120 -1.61 19.18 -18.37
C ASP A 120 -1.54 17.66 -18.12
N LEU A 121 -0.73 17.23 -17.16
CA LEU A 121 -0.50 15.83 -16.87
C LEU A 121 -1.54 15.28 -15.88
N LEU A 122 -2.28 14.25 -16.28
CA LEU A 122 -3.17 13.54 -15.35
C LEU A 122 -2.35 12.87 -14.24
N PRO A 123 -2.58 13.19 -12.95
CA PRO A 123 -1.81 12.58 -11.88
C PRO A 123 -1.98 11.07 -11.83
N GLN A 124 -0.88 10.36 -12.07
CA GLN A 124 -0.86 8.91 -12.10
C GLN A 124 -0.68 8.34 -10.70
N LEU A 125 -1.43 7.28 -10.39
CA LEU A 125 -1.30 6.58 -9.11
C LEU A 125 -0.12 5.59 -9.22
N PRO A 126 0.95 5.73 -8.41
CA PRO A 126 2.18 4.93 -8.51
C PRO A 126 2.02 3.48 -8.00
N PHE A 127 0.81 2.93 -8.14
CA PHE A 127 0.44 1.57 -7.81
C PHE A 127 -0.39 1.00 -8.97
N THR A 128 0.26 0.32 -9.90
CA THR A 128 -0.44 -0.38 -10.97
C THR A 128 -0.61 -1.85 -10.67
N TRP A 129 -1.84 -2.33 -10.84
CA TRP A 129 -2.23 -3.72 -10.63
C TRP A 129 -1.65 -4.69 -11.68
N ARG A 130 -1.08 -4.15 -12.77
CA ARG A 130 -0.73 -4.93 -13.97
C ARG A 130 0.50 -5.82 -13.78
N TYR A 131 1.49 -5.45 -12.94
CA TYR A 131 2.76 -6.20 -12.84
C TYR A 131 3.33 -6.32 -11.41
N GLY A 132 3.75 -7.54 -11.03
CA GLY A 132 4.65 -7.78 -9.87
C GLY A 132 4.09 -8.60 -8.69
N TRP A 133 5.01 -9.15 -7.89
CA TRP A 133 4.73 -9.99 -6.70
C TRP A 133 3.89 -9.29 -5.61
N ARG A 134 3.91 -7.94 -5.58
CA ARG A 134 3.17 -7.15 -4.59
C ARG A 134 1.65 -7.33 -4.71
N ARG A 135 1.12 -7.55 -5.92
CA ARG A 135 -0.32 -7.80 -6.14
C ARG A 135 -0.77 -9.12 -5.51
N TRP A 136 0.02 -10.17 -5.72
CA TRP A 136 -0.25 -11.51 -5.21
C TRP A 136 -0.15 -11.52 -3.71
N LYS A 137 0.83 -10.80 -3.14
CA LYS A 137 0.92 -10.62 -1.69
C LYS A 137 -0.33 -9.95 -1.12
N LEU A 138 -0.75 -8.79 -1.67
CA LEU A 138 -1.93 -8.08 -1.17
C LEU A 138 -3.21 -8.91 -1.34
N PHE A 139 -3.41 -9.50 -2.52
CA PHE A 139 -4.55 -10.38 -2.79
C PHE A 139 -4.58 -11.58 -1.85
N LEU A 140 -3.46 -12.28 -1.68
CA LEU A 140 -3.35 -13.43 -0.78
C LEU A 140 -3.61 -13.02 0.67
N THR A 141 -3.08 -11.87 1.11
CA THR A 141 -3.36 -11.34 2.46
C THR A 141 -4.85 -11.08 2.65
N ILE A 142 -5.52 -10.37 1.73
CA ILE A 142 -6.96 -10.11 1.81
C ILE A 142 -7.76 -11.42 1.76
N PHE A 143 -7.38 -12.34 0.87
CA PHE A 143 -8.02 -13.64 0.73
C PHE A 143 -7.93 -14.46 2.03
N ILE A 144 -6.74 -14.58 2.61
CA ILE A 144 -6.52 -15.27 3.89
C ILE A 144 -7.33 -14.60 5.00
N MET A 145 -7.37 -13.26 5.08
CA MET A 145 -8.18 -12.56 6.07
C MET A 145 -9.67 -12.84 5.90
N VAL A 146 -10.19 -12.93 4.67
CA VAL A 146 -11.60 -13.25 4.41
C VAL A 146 -11.91 -14.71 4.76
N VAL A 147 -11.03 -15.66 4.42
CA VAL A 147 -11.19 -17.07 4.77
C VAL A 147 -11.19 -17.25 6.29
N ASP A 148 -10.23 -16.63 6.97
CA ASP A 148 -10.12 -16.66 8.44
C ASP A 148 -11.34 -16.00 9.11
N ALA A 149 -11.80 -14.86 8.60
CA ALA A 149 -12.88 -14.12 9.22
C ALA A 149 -14.28 -14.70 8.93
N CYS A 150 -14.47 -15.54 7.90
CA CYS A 150 -15.79 -16.05 7.51
C CYS A 150 -15.84 -17.58 7.45
N VAL A 151 -14.96 -18.19 6.67
CA VAL A 151 -15.01 -19.63 6.38
C VAL A 151 -14.64 -20.43 7.63
N VAL A 152 -13.59 -20.04 8.34
CA VAL A 152 -13.09 -20.77 9.51
C VAL A 152 -14.15 -20.87 10.63
N PRO A 153 -14.80 -19.77 11.09
CA PRO A 153 -15.85 -19.85 12.11
C PRO A 153 -17.03 -20.75 11.70
N ILE A 154 -17.50 -20.61 10.45
CA ILE A 154 -18.63 -21.41 9.94
C ILE A 154 -18.24 -22.89 9.90
N VAL A 155 -17.12 -23.23 9.25
CA VAL A 155 -16.70 -24.63 9.04
C VAL A 155 -16.40 -25.30 10.38
N LEU A 156 -15.66 -24.65 11.28
CA LEU A 156 -15.36 -25.21 12.60
C LEU A 156 -16.63 -25.41 13.43
N TYR A 157 -17.54 -24.43 13.44
CA TYR A 157 -18.80 -24.57 14.17
C TYR A 157 -19.62 -25.76 13.69
N TYR A 158 -19.88 -25.84 12.38
CA TYR A 158 -20.74 -26.91 11.84
C TYR A 158 -20.06 -28.28 11.89
N SER A 159 -18.76 -28.38 11.60
CA SER A 159 -18.05 -29.67 11.67
C SER A 159 -17.98 -30.20 13.10
N MET A 160 -17.55 -29.40 14.08
CA MET A 160 -17.39 -29.86 15.46
C MET A 160 -18.73 -30.13 16.14
N THR A 161 -19.78 -29.35 15.81
CA THR A 161 -21.12 -29.53 16.41
C THR A 161 -21.85 -30.73 15.84
N PHE A 162 -21.80 -30.96 14.53
CA PHE A 162 -22.63 -31.99 13.87
C PHE A 162 -21.88 -33.29 13.57
N ALA A 163 -20.58 -33.24 13.27
CA ALA A 163 -19.77 -34.44 13.05
C ALA A 163 -19.03 -34.87 14.32
N GLY A 164 -18.55 -33.92 15.12
CA GLY A 164 -17.77 -34.20 16.32
C GLY A 164 -18.59 -34.39 17.60
N HIS A 165 -19.87 -34.01 17.61
CA HIS A 165 -20.72 -33.98 18.81
C HIS A 165 -20.08 -33.27 20.02
N ILE A 166 -19.26 -32.25 19.76
CA ILE A 166 -18.49 -31.55 20.78
C ILE A 166 -19.36 -30.50 21.48
N GLU A 167 -19.14 -30.29 22.78
CA GLU A 167 -19.81 -29.25 23.55
C GLU A 167 -19.51 -27.85 23.01
N GLY A 168 -20.55 -27.00 22.97
CA GLY A 168 -20.47 -25.69 22.30
C GLY A 168 -19.38 -24.76 22.85
N TRP A 169 -19.08 -24.80 24.15
CA TRP A 169 -18.05 -23.94 24.74
C TRP A 169 -16.64 -24.31 24.25
N ILE A 170 -16.36 -25.60 24.01
CA ILE A 170 -15.08 -26.06 23.43
C ILE A 170 -14.98 -25.58 21.98
N VAL A 171 -16.06 -25.74 21.20
CA VAL A 171 -16.12 -25.29 19.80
C VAL A 171 -15.79 -23.80 19.71
N PHE A 172 -16.42 -22.98 20.55
CA PHE A 172 -16.22 -21.53 20.49
C PHE A 172 -14.91 -21.06 21.13
N ALA A 173 -14.34 -21.79 22.08
CA ALA A 173 -12.97 -21.53 22.54
C ALA A 173 -11.95 -21.74 21.42
N VAL A 174 -12.11 -22.81 20.63
CA VAL A 174 -11.26 -23.09 19.45
C VAL A 174 -11.46 -22.01 18.38
N VAL A 175 -12.71 -21.68 18.04
CA VAL A 175 -13.02 -20.62 17.07
C VAL A 175 -12.41 -19.28 17.52
N ALA A 176 -12.57 -18.88 18.79
CA ALA A 176 -12.04 -17.63 19.29
C ALA A 176 -10.49 -17.57 19.31
N THR A 177 -9.82 -18.72 19.46
CA THR A 177 -8.35 -18.80 19.46
C THR A 177 -7.77 -18.69 18.05
N ILE A 178 -8.44 -19.28 17.06
CA ILE A 178 -7.98 -19.26 15.66
C ILE A 178 -8.38 -17.95 14.97
N TRP A 179 -9.58 -17.47 15.27
CA TRP A 179 -10.15 -16.31 14.60
C TRP A 179 -9.28 -15.06 14.78
N GLY A 180 -9.07 -14.34 13.69
CA GLY A 180 -8.40 -13.05 13.69
C GLY A 180 -6.89 -13.14 13.60
N GLY A 181 -6.27 -14.33 13.60
CA GLY A 181 -4.80 -14.49 13.54
C GLY A 181 -4.13 -13.67 12.43
N PRO A 182 -4.48 -13.86 11.14
CA PRO A 182 -3.98 -13.04 10.04
C PRO A 182 -4.26 -11.54 10.21
N THR A 183 -5.43 -11.20 10.77
CA THR A 183 -5.84 -9.81 11.00
C THR A 183 -5.00 -9.13 12.08
N TYR A 184 -4.72 -9.82 13.19
CA TYR A 184 -3.87 -9.32 14.27
C TYR A 184 -2.42 -9.16 13.81
N VAL A 185 -1.90 -10.09 13.00
CA VAL A 185 -0.55 -9.98 12.41
C VAL A 185 -0.48 -8.76 11.48
N GLU A 186 -1.45 -8.57 10.59
CA GLU A 186 -1.45 -7.42 9.68
C GLU A 186 -1.62 -6.10 10.44
N PHE A 187 -2.44 -6.10 11.50
CA PHE A 187 -2.58 -4.96 12.41
C PHE A 187 -1.25 -4.63 13.12
N ALA A 188 -0.54 -5.63 13.66
CA ALA A 188 0.76 -5.44 14.30
C ALA A 188 1.83 -4.94 13.31
N VAL A 189 1.85 -5.49 12.09
CA VAL A 189 2.73 -5.01 11.01
C VAL A 189 2.41 -3.57 10.64
N ARG A 190 1.13 -3.18 10.61
CA ARG A 190 0.68 -1.80 10.38
C ARG A 190 1.12 -0.88 11.51
N CYS A 191 0.93 -1.25 12.77
CA CYS A 191 1.44 -0.50 13.93
C CYS A 191 2.94 -0.26 13.80
N TRP A 192 3.70 -1.32 13.53
CA TRP A 192 5.15 -1.27 13.39
C TRP A 192 5.60 -0.34 12.25
N ARG A 193 4.92 -0.38 11.09
CA ARG A 193 5.25 0.49 9.95
C ARG A 193 4.97 1.97 10.25
N LEU A 194 3.98 2.29 11.07
CA LEU A 194 3.60 3.67 11.41
C LEU A 194 4.45 4.27 12.54
N ILE A 195 4.85 3.47 13.53
CA ILE A 195 5.67 3.90 14.68
C ILE A 195 7.15 4.11 14.31
N LYS A 196 7.63 3.50 13.22
CA LYS A 196 9.02 3.65 12.75
C LYS A 196 9.45 5.11 12.66
N LYS A 197 10.74 5.35 12.95
CA LYS A 197 11.34 6.68 12.85
C LYS A 197 11.28 7.24 11.42
N GLU A 198 11.37 6.37 10.42
CA GLU A 198 11.13 6.70 9.02
C GLU A 198 9.66 7.08 8.79
N ASP A 199 9.40 8.22 8.17
CA ASP A 199 8.06 8.77 7.92
C ASP A 199 7.41 8.26 6.62
N PHE A 200 8.06 7.34 5.91
CA PHE A 200 7.65 6.85 4.59
C PHE A 200 6.21 6.34 4.51
N PHE A 201 5.65 5.75 5.58
CA PHE A 201 4.28 5.22 5.60
C PHE A 201 3.26 6.14 6.27
N ARG A 202 3.74 7.18 6.96
CA ARG A 202 2.94 8.04 7.80
C ARG A 202 2.11 9.03 6.95
N PRO A 203 0.92 9.46 7.42
CA PRO A 203 0.18 10.53 6.78
C PRO A 203 1.00 11.77 6.44
N LEU A 204 0.50 12.54 5.47
CA LEU A 204 1.15 13.77 5.03
C LEU A 204 1.08 14.87 6.11
N GLY A 205 2.10 15.72 6.14
CA GLY A 205 2.18 16.88 7.05
C GLY A 205 2.43 16.56 8.53
N THR A 206 2.88 15.34 8.87
CA THR A 206 3.24 14.97 10.25
C THR A 206 4.62 14.34 10.34
N SER A 207 5.39 14.76 11.34
CA SER A 207 6.71 14.22 11.72
C SER A 207 6.67 13.43 13.04
N THR A 208 5.52 13.40 13.71
CA THR A 208 5.34 12.73 15.01
C THR A 208 5.11 11.22 14.85
N ARG A 209 5.78 10.40 15.67
CA ARG A 209 5.71 8.93 15.63
C ARG A 209 4.35 8.33 15.99
N TRP A 210 3.50 9.11 16.66
CA TRP A 210 2.20 8.68 17.16
C TRP A 210 1.02 9.10 16.27
N ALA A 211 1.30 9.50 15.03
CA ALA A 211 0.26 9.86 14.07
C ALA A 211 -0.25 8.62 13.31
N PHE A 212 -1.12 7.85 13.96
CA PHE A 212 -1.88 6.80 13.32
C PHE A 212 -2.89 7.38 12.33
N ASP A 213 -3.11 6.66 11.24
CA ASP A 213 -4.10 7.04 10.24
C ASP A 213 -5.51 6.54 10.60
N ILE A 214 -6.53 7.07 9.92
CA ILE A 214 -7.93 6.80 10.28
C ILE A 214 -8.26 5.32 10.09
N THR A 215 -7.69 4.67 9.07
CA THR A 215 -7.90 3.23 8.85
C THR A 215 -7.37 2.40 10.01
N HIS A 216 -6.28 2.82 10.64
CA HIS A 216 -5.79 2.17 11.85
C HIS A 216 -6.81 2.22 13.00
N TRP A 217 -7.42 3.39 13.22
CA TRP A 217 -8.46 3.56 14.25
C TRP A 217 -9.74 2.78 13.91
N ILE A 218 -10.12 2.71 12.64
CA ILE A 218 -11.24 1.87 12.18
C ILE A 218 -10.93 0.39 12.44
N PHE A 219 -9.70 -0.06 12.21
CA PHE A 219 -9.29 -1.43 12.58
C PHE A 219 -9.34 -1.67 14.08
N VAL A 220 -8.86 -0.74 14.91
CA VAL A 220 -8.97 -0.84 16.38
C VAL A 220 -10.43 -1.00 16.80
N LEU A 221 -11.32 -0.14 16.30
CA LEU A 221 -12.75 -0.21 16.60
C LEU A 221 -13.35 -1.55 16.15
N THR A 222 -13.05 -1.97 14.93
CA THR A 222 -13.58 -3.22 14.36
C THR A 222 -13.12 -4.44 15.16
N ILE A 223 -11.81 -4.51 15.48
CA ILE A 223 -11.23 -5.57 16.30
C ILE A 223 -11.88 -5.56 17.69
N ALA A 224 -12.01 -4.39 18.32
CA ALA A 224 -12.59 -4.28 19.66
C ALA A 224 -14.05 -4.76 19.69
N VAL A 225 -14.89 -4.30 18.75
CA VAL A 225 -16.31 -4.70 18.66
C VAL A 225 -16.44 -6.21 18.44
N VAL A 226 -15.72 -6.76 17.46
CA VAL A 226 -15.85 -8.20 17.16
C VAL A 226 -15.28 -9.07 18.29
N THR A 227 -14.14 -8.69 18.83
CA THR A 227 -13.52 -9.44 19.95
C THR A 227 -14.42 -9.40 21.18
N ALA A 228 -15.04 -8.26 21.49
CA ALA A 228 -15.99 -8.15 22.60
C ALA A 228 -17.21 -9.07 22.39
N LEU A 229 -17.77 -9.12 21.19
CA LEU A 229 -18.89 -10.03 20.86
C LEU A 229 -18.49 -11.50 21.00
N LEU A 230 -17.30 -11.86 20.55
CA LEU A 230 -16.79 -13.22 20.69
C LEU A 230 -16.59 -13.60 22.16
N ILE A 231 -15.93 -12.75 22.95
CA ILE A 231 -15.69 -13.01 24.38
C ILE A 231 -17.00 -13.10 25.15
N VAL A 232 -17.89 -12.12 25.01
CA VAL A 232 -19.18 -12.11 25.73
C VAL A 232 -20.04 -13.31 25.31
N GLY A 233 -20.00 -13.68 24.04
CA GLY A 233 -20.73 -14.83 23.52
C GLY A 233 -20.19 -16.18 24.01
N SER A 234 -18.88 -16.28 24.23
CA SER A 234 -18.19 -17.52 24.62
C SER A 234 -17.93 -17.66 26.12
N ALA A 235 -18.04 -16.60 26.91
CA ALA A 235 -17.74 -16.62 28.35
C ALA A 235 -18.66 -17.54 29.18
N PRO A 236 -19.98 -17.62 28.94
CA PRO A 236 -20.84 -18.52 29.69
C PRO A 236 -20.67 -19.98 29.25
N HIS A 237 -20.76 -20.92 30.19
CA HIS A 237 -20.78 -22.37 29.90
C HIS A 237 -21.93 -22.75 28.95
N ILE A 238 -23.06 -22.02 29.05
CA ILE A 238 -24.15 -22.05 28.07
C ILE A 238 -23.90 -20.95 27.04
N VAL A 239 -23.20 -21.30 25.97
CA VAL A 239 -22.78 -20.35 24.93
C VAL A 239 -23.95 -19.58 24.31
N TRP A 240 -23.76 -18.27 24.18
CA TRP A 240 -24.77 -17.37 23.64
C TRP A 240 -24.65 -17.27 22.11
N LEU A 241 -25.16 -18.28 21.41
CA LEU A 241 -25.07 -18.37 19.94
C LEU A 241 -25.56 -17.13 19.19
N ARG A 242 -26.61 -16.46 19.69
CA ARG A 242 -27.13 -15.24 19.04
C ARG A 242 -26.07 -14.14 19.06
N ILE A 243 -25.36 -13.95 20.16
CA ILE A 243 -24.28 -12.96 20.26
C ILE A 243 -23.08 -13.39 19.41
N LEU A 244 -22.74 -14.68 19.40
CA LEU A 244 -21.67 -15.23 18.55
C LEU A 244 -21.95 -15.17 17.05
N SER A 245 -23.18 -14.82 16.65
CA SER A 245 -23.56 -14.58 15.25
C SER A 245 -23.52 -13.10 14.86
N LEU A 246 -23.34 -12.18 15.82
CA LEU A 246 -23.20 -10.74 15.56
C LEU A 246 -21.82 -10.25 15.10
N PRO A 247 -20.70 -11.00 15.15
CA PRO A 247 -19.42 -10.54 14.61
C PRO A 247 -19.46 -10.00 13.17
N GLY A 248 -20.13 -10.69 12.25
CA GLY A 248 -20.27 -10.24 10.86
C GLY A 248 -21.02 -8.90 10.74
N PRO A 249 -22.24 -8.76 11.31
CA PRO A 249 -22.93 -7.48 11.40
C PRO A 249 -22.13 -6.40 12.13
N GLY A 250 -21.43 -6.76 13.22
CA GLY A 250 -20.57 -5.86 13.98
C GLY A 250 -19.42 -5.30 13.15
N LEU A 251 -18.82 -6.11 12.28
CA LEU A 251 -17.83 -5.67 11.30
C LEU A 251 -18.42 -4.64 10.33
N LEU A 252 -19.63 -4.87 9.82
CA LEU A 252 -20.32 -3.92 8.94
C LEU A 252 -20.66 -2.61 9.66
N PHE A 253 -21.11 -2.66 10.92
CA PHE A 253 -21.34 -1.45 11.71
C PHE A 253 -20.04 -0.67 11.96
N ALA A 254 -18.96 -1.33 12.38
CA ALA A 254 -17.71 -0.66 12.70
C ALA A 254 -17.02 -0.09 11.45
N LEU A 255 -16.81 -0.91 10.41
CA LEU A 255 -16.13 -0.50 9.19
C LEU A 255 -17.03 0.40 8.33
N GLY A 256 -18.22 -0.08 8.01
CA GLY A 256 -19.18 0.60 7.16
C GLY A 256 -19.75 1.87 7.78
N GLY A 257 -20.06 1.84 9.08
CA GLY A 257 -20.50 3.01 9.84
C GLY A 257 -19.41 4.08 9.96
N SER A 258 -18.15 3.71 10.17
CA SER A 258 -17.06 4.70 10.17
C SER A 258 -16.92 5.39 8.82
N VAL A 259 -16.97 4.62 7.71
CA VAL A 259 -16.96 5.20 6.35
C VAL A 259 -18.18 6.08 6.13
N PHE A 260 -19.36 5.67 6.59
CA PHE A 260 -20.60 6.45 6.49
C PHE A 260 -20.45 7.80 7.20
N ILE A 261 -20.04 7.79 8.47
CA ILE A 261 -19.88 9.00 9.30
C ILE A 261 -18.90 9.98 8.65
N ILE A 262 -17.73 9.51 8.22
CA ILE A 262 -16.74 10.36 7.56
C ILE A 262 -17.29 10.91 6.22
N THR A 263 -18.03 10.09 5.49
CA THR A 263 -18.64 10.52 4.22
C THR A 263 -19.73 11.58 4.46
N MET A 264 -20.61 11.40 5.43
CA MET A 264 -21.62 12.41 5.78
C MET A 264 -20.97 13.71 6.26
N TRP A 265 -19.87 13.61 7.00
CA TRP A 265 -19.06 14.77 7.37
C TRP A 265 -18.54 15.52 6.14
N SER A 266 -17.93 14.79 5.20
CA SER A 266 -17.44 15.35 3.94
C SER A 266 -18.56 16.07 3.16
N LEU A 267 -19.75 15.47 3.09
CA LEU A 267 -20.90 16.08 2.41
C LEU A 267 -21.44 17.33 3.11
N SER A 268 -21.22 17.44 4.41
CA SER A 268 -21.65 18.61 5.20
C SER A 268 -20.74 19.83 4.97
N GLY A 269 -19.62 19.69 4.24
CA GLY A 269 -18.68 20.77 3.97
C GLY A 269 -17.96 21.31 5.21
N ARG A 270 -18.08 20.64 6.35
CA ARG A 270 -17.46 21.06 7.62
C ARG A 270 -15.97 20.75 7.61
N ARG A 271 -15.18 21.69 8.13
CA ARG A 271 -13.72 21.52 8.28
C ARG A 271 -13.38 20.44 9.31
N ALA A 272 -12.23 19.79 9.13
CA ALA A 272 -11.76 18.72 10.01
C ALA A 272 -11.36 19.30 11.39
N PRO A 273 -12.00 18.90 12.51
CA PRO A 273 -11.68 19.44 13.84
C PRO A 273 -10.36 18.91 14.40
N PHE A 274 -9.95 17.74 13.94
CA PHE A 274 -8.66 17.11 14.19
C PHE A 274 -8.13 16.52 12.88
N ARG A 275 -6.89 16.03 12.89
CA ARG A 275 -6.28 15.41 11.71
C ARG A 275 -6.96 14.09 11.36
N ILE A 276 -7.38 13.95 10.11
CA ILE A 276 -7.93 12.70 9.57
C ILE A 276 -6.97 12.21 8.50
N SER A 277 -6.16 11.21 8.84
CA SER A 277 -5.05 10.73 7.98
C SER A 277 -4.23 11.91 7.43
N SER A 278 -4.11 12.06 6.11
CA SER A 278 -3.33 13.15 5.49
C SER A 278 -4.05 14.51 5.51
N THR A 279 -5.32 14.57 5.89
CA THR A 279 -6.06 15.83 6.00
C THR A 279 -5.70 16.52 7.32
N PRO A 280 -5.08 17.72 7.29
CA PRO A 280 -4.71 18.44 8.51
C PRO A 280 -5.95 18.99 9.23
N LYS A 281 -5.77 19.37 10.50
CA LYS A 281 -6.80 20.10 11.25
C LYS A 281 -7.15 21.39 10.51
N GLY A 282 -8.44 21.66 10.34
CA GLY A 282 -8.98 22.77 9.57
C GLY A 282 -9.12 22.51 8.07
N GLY A 283 -8.64 21.36 7.56
CA GLY A 283 -8.75 20.99 6.15
C GLY A 283 -10.16 20.54 5.74
N GLU A 284 -10.39 20.43 4.44
CA GLU A 284 -11.63 19.87 3.88
C GLU A 284 -11.65 18.34 4.07
N VAL A 285 -12.74 17.82 4.64
CA VAL A 285 -12.88 16.39 4.86
C VAL A 285 -13.27 15.70 3.55
N TYR A 286 -12.50 14.68 3.17
CA TYR A 286 -12.80 13.86 1.99
C TYR A 286 -13.73 12.67 2.31
N PRO A 287 -14.41 12.10 1.31
CA PRO A 287 -15.29 10.94 1.50
C PRO A 287 -14.55 9.74 2.12
N GLY A 288 -15.23 8.91 2.91
CA GLY A 288 -14.58 7.88 3.73
C GLY A 288 -13.71 6.88 2.95
N VAL A 289 -14.11 6.50 1.73
CA VAL A 289 -13.32 5.58 0.89
C VAL A 289 -12.00 6.21 0.44
N TYR A 290 -11.91 7.54 0.32
CA TYR A 290 -10.65 8.22 0.02
C TYR A 290 -9.58 7.83 1.04
N TYR A 291 -9.90 7.94 2.32
CA TYR A 291 -8.96 7.65 3.40
C TYR A 291 -8.62 6.16 3.48
N LEU A 292 -9.60 5.26 3.29
CA LEU A 292 -9.33 3.83 3.25
C LEU A 292 -8.35 3.47 2.13
N ILE A 293 -8.56 4.00 0.92
CA ILE A 293 -7.68 3.74 -0.23
C ILE A 293 -6.28 4.29 0.04
N GLU A 294 -6.20 5.55 0.51
CA GLU A 294 -4.94 6.20 0.87
C GLU A 294 -4.12 5.33 1.84
N ASP A 295 -4.75 4.95 2.93
CA ASP A 295 -4.11 4.32 4.08
C ASP A 295 -3.81 2.83 3.86
N VAL A 296 -4.67 2.10 3.16
CA VAL A 296 -4.44 0.68 2.85
C VAL A 296 -3.33 0.54 1.82
N ILE A 297 -3.33 1.35 0.76
CA ILE A 297 -2.31 1.23 -0.28
C ILE A 297 -0.97 1.79 0.19
N ALA A 298 -0.97 2.92 0.92
CA ALA A 298 0.26 3.44 1.49
C ALA A 298 0.91 2.41 2.42
N VAL A 299 0.14 1.82 3.35
CA VAL A 299 0.71 0.95 4.39
C VAL A 299 0.73 -0.52 3.99
N ASN A 300 -0.42 -1.16 3.75
CA ASN A 300 -0.51 -2.61 3.47
C ASN A 300 0.19 -2.97 2.15
N ALA A 301 -0.12 -2.24 1.07
CA ALA A 301 0.51 -2.45 -0.24
C ALA A 301 1.95 -1.89 -0.34
N SER A 302 2.43 -1.25 0.74
CA SER A 302 3.78 -0.70 0.88
C SER A 302 4.13 0.39 -0.14
N ALA A 303 3.15 1.17 -0.60
CA ALA A 303 3.37 2.25 -1.57
C ALA A 303 3.86 3.56 -0.92
N GLY A 304 3.60 3.74 0.38
CA GLY A 304 4.07 4.88 1.18
C GLY A 304 3.53 6.26 0.76
N ARG A 305 4.23 7.31 1.19
CA ARG A 305 3.94 8.72 0.92
C ARG A 305 3.81 9.08 -0.56
N PRO A 306 4.62 8.54 -1.50
CA PRO A 306 4.43 8.80 -2.93
C PRO A 306 3.00 8.50 -3.40
N TYR A 307 2.38 7.43 -2.89
CA TYR A 307 0.99 7.13 -3.21
C TYR A 307 0.02 8.15 -2.63
N ARG A 308 0.24 8.58 -1.37
CA ARG A 308 -0.58 9.61 -0.71
C ARG A 308 -0.52 10.94 -1.47
N GLU A 309 0.67 11.37 -1.87
CA GLU A 309 0.90 12.59 -2.66
C GLU A 309 0.21 12.53 -4.02
N ALA A 310 0.37 11.42 -4.75
CA ALA A 310 -0.26 11.24 -6.05
C ALA A 310 -1.80 11.17 -5.96
N LEU A 311 -2.33 10.50 -4.94
CA LEU A 311 -3.77 10.42 -4.69
C LEU A 311 -4.35 11.80 -4.36
N ALA A 312 -3.66 12.58 -3.52
CA ALA A 312 -4.07 13.94 -3.19
C ALA A 312 -4.02 14.86 -4.43
N ALA A 313 -2.97 14.77 -5.24
CA ALA A 313 -2.84 15.52 -6.49
C ALA A 313 -3.99 15.17 -7.46
N ARG A 314 -4.26 13.87 -7.68
CA ARG A 314 -5.35 13.42 -8.56
C ARG A 314 -6.72 13.87 -8.06
N TYR A 315 -6.97 13.77 -6.77
CA TYR A 315 -8.23 14.20 -6.16
C TYR A 315 -8.44 15.70 -6.30
N LYS A 316 -7.38 16.51 -6.16
CA LYS A 316 -7.45 17.96 -6.38
C LYS A 316 -7.70 18.29 -7.87
N ALA A 317 -7.01 17.61 -8.77
CA ALA A 317 -7.04 17.90 -10.21
C ALA A 317 -8.34 17.46 -10.91
N SER A 318 -8.87 16.27 -10.59
CA SER A 318 -9.93 15.64 -11.38
C SER A 318 -11.31 15.68 -10.69
N PRO A 319 -12.28 16.46 -11.20
CA PRO A 319 -13.66 16.44 -10.71
C PRO A 319 -14.34 15.08 -10.89
N ARG A 320 -14.02 14.37 -11.99
CA ARG A 320 -14.56 13.03 -12.28
C ARG A 320 -14.09 12.01 -11.23
N PHE A 321 -12.81 12.06 -10.85
CA PHE A 321 -12.27 11.21 -9.79
C PHE A 321 -12.92 11.50 -8.43
N ARG A 322 -13.08 12.78 -8.06
CA ARG A 322 -13.79 13.18 -6.83
C ARG A 322 -15.22 12.64 -6.78
N ARG A 323 -15.95 12.78 -7.89
CA ARG A 323 -17.32 12.26 -8.01
C ARG A 323 -17.36 10.74 -7.85
N MET A 324 -16.44 10.02 -8.49
CA MET A 324 -16.33 8.57 -8.36
C MET A 324 -16.06 8.15 -6.91
N ILE A 325 -15.10 8.78 -6.23
CA ILE A 325 -14.76 8.47 -4.83
C ILE A 325 -15.95 8.73 -3.89
N LYS A 326 -16.68 9.83 -4.09
CA LYS A 326 -17.93 10.12 -3.36
C LYS A 326 -18.99 9.03 -3.60
N GLN A 327 -19.20 8.64 -4.85
CA GLN A 327 -20.17 7.59 -5.21
C GLN A 327 -19.79 6.24 -4.59
N GLN A 328 -18.51 5.84 -4.66
CA GLN A 328 -18.03 4.61 -4.02
C GLN A 328 -18.20 4.67 -2.50
N SER A 329 -17.95 5.81 -1.88
CA SER A 329 -18.12 5.96 -0.42
C SER A 329 -19.56 5.72 0.01
N LEU A 330 -20.54 6.29 -0.70
CA LEU A 330 -21.95 6.07 -0.42
C LEU A 330 -22.40 4.64 -0.75
N PHE A 331 -21.94 4.11 -1.88
CA PHE A 331 -22.28 2.77 -2.37
C PHE A 331 -21.84 1.65 -1.42
N TRP A 332 -20.70 1.82 -0.74
CA TRP A 332 -20.23 0.87 0.26
C TRP A 332 -20.85 1.10 1.64
N SER A 333 -20.94 2.35 2.09
CA SER A 333 -21.32 2.64 3.46
C SER A 333 -22.82 2.49 3.74
N ILE A 334 -23.71 2.96 2.86
CA ILE A 334 -25.17 2.89 3.11
C ILE A 334 -25.66 1.43 3.13
N PRO A 335 -25.38 0.58 2.12
CA PRO A 335 -25.87 -0.79 2.13
C PRO A 335 -25.24 -1.63 3.26
N SER A 336 -23.99 -1.35 3.64
CA SER A 336 -23.36 -2.04 4.78
C SER A 336 -24.15 -1.87 6.07
N LEU A 337 -24.64 -0.65 6.35
CA LEU A 337 -25.45 -0.37 7.53
C LEU A 337 -26.84 -1.01 7.44
N ILE A 338 -27.48 -0.94 6.27
CA ILE A 338 -28.79 -1.57 6.05
C ILE A 338 -28.71 -3.09 6.30
N ILE A 339 -27.66 -3.73 5.78
CA ILE A 339 -27.47 -5.18 5.93
C ILE A 339 -27.08 -5.54 7.36
N ALA A 340 -26.25 -4.72 8.01
CA ALA A 340 -25.92 -4.90 9.42
C ALA A 340 -27.18 -4.87 10.30
N VAL A 341 -28.05 -3.88 10.09
CA VAL A 341 -29.33 -3.75 10.80
C VAL A 341 -30.24 -4.94 10.49
N ALA A 342 -30.43 -5.27 9.21
CA ALA A 342 -31.29 -6.40 8.81
C ALA A 342 -30.82 -7.73 9.41
N CYS A 343 -29.52 -8.03 9.33
CA CYS A 343 -28.95 -9.23 9.94
C CYS A 343 -29.14 -9.24 11.46
N THR A 344 -28.92 -8.11 12.13
CA THR A 344 -29.10 -8.00 13.58
C THR A 344 -30.55 -8.27 13.99
N ILE A 345 -31.53 -7.71 13.27
CA ILE A 345 -32.96 -7.95 13.52
C ILE A 345 -33.30 -9.43 13.34
N VAL A 346 -32.86 -10.04 12.23
CA VAL A 346 -33.11 -11.46 11.94
C VAL A 346 -32.48 -12.37 13.01
N ILE A 347 -31.29 -12.03 13.50
CA ILE A 347 -30.54 -12.82 14.48
C ILE A 347 -31.10 -12.66 15.90
N VAL A 348 -31.48 -11.44 16.30
CA VAL A 348 -31.80 -11.14 17.70
C VAL A 348 -33.30 -11.22 17.95
N ILE A 349 -34.11 -10.65 17.06
CA ILE A 349 -35.55 -10.44 17.29
C ILE A 349 -36.37 -11.58 16.68
N HIS A 350 -36.05 -11.99 15.44
CA HIS A 350 -36.85 -13.00 14.76
C HIS A 350 -36.64 -14.40 15.38
N PRO A 351 -37.68 -15.25 15.45
CA PRO A 351 -37.60 -16.61 15.98
C PRO A 351 -36.87 -17.57 15.02
N VAL A 352 -35.70 -17.19 14.51
CA VAL A 352 -34.82 -18.06 13.74
C VAL A 352 -34.14 -19.06 14.68
N PRO A 353 -33.98 -20.34 14.26
CA PRO A 353 -33.17 -21.30 15.00
C PRO A 353 -31.74 -20.78 15.21
N LYS A 354 -31.22 -20.89 16.43
CA LYS A 354 -29.90 -20.32 16.80
C LYS A 354 -28.76 -20.74 15.86
N LYS A 355 -28.79 -22.01 15.40
CA LYS A 355 -27.79 -22.56 14.47
C LYS A 355 -27.85 -21.87 13.11
N VAL A 356 -29.07 -21.66 12.58
CA VAL A 356 -29.29 -20.94 11.32
C VAL A 356 -28.89 -19.48 11.45
N GLY A 357 -29.22 -18.84 12.58
CA GLY A 357 -28.79 -17.47 12.89
C GLY A 357 -27.27 -17.31 12.86
N TYR A 358 -26.53 -18.30 13.38
CA TYR A 358 -25.06 -18.33 13.28
C TYR A 358 -24.56 -18.33 11.84
N GLY A 359 -25.12 -19.19 10.98
CA GLY A 359 -24.79 -19.21 9.56
C GLY A 359 -25.10 -17.88 8.85
N ILE A 360 -26.25 -17.27 9.13
CA ILE A 360 -26.66 -15.97 8.56
C ILE A 360 -25.69 -14.87 8.97
N GLY A 361 -25.36 -14.80 10.27
CA GLY A 361 -24.51 -13.77 10.85
C GLY A 361 -23.10 -13.73 10.27
N TRP A 362 -22.50 -14.88 9.98
CA TRP A 362 -21.19 -14.95 9.34
C TRP A 362 -21.28 -14.97 7.81
N GLY A 363 -22.29 -15.61 7.21
CA GLY A 363 -22.37 -15.79 5.77
C GLY A 363 -22.79 -14.53 5.02
N VAL A 364 -23.88 -13.88 5.44
CA VAL A 364 -24.52 -12.79 4.69
C VAL A 364 -23.61 -11.56 4.53
N PRO A 365 -22.94 -11.05 5.58
CA PRO A 365 -22.05 -9.90 5.45
C PRO A 365 -20.92 -10.10 4.44
N PHE A 366 -20.32 -11.28 4.40
CA PHE A 366 -19.21 -11.58 3.51
C PHE A 366 -19.68 -11.88 2.08
N LEU A 367 -20.81 -12.58 1.93
CA LEU A 367 -21.44 -12.76 0.62
C LEU A 367 -21.80 -11.41 0.00
N TRP A 368 -22.37 -10.50 0.78
CA TRP A 368 -22.65 -9.14 0.36
C TRP A 368 -21.36 -8.41 -0.07
N ALA A 369 -20.31 -8.45 0.76
CA ALA A 369 -19.04 -7.80 0.44
C ALA A 369 -18.41 -8.35 -0.85
N CYS A 370 -18.54 -9.65 -1.12
CA CYS A 370 -18.10 -10.28 -2.37
C CYS A 370 -18.88 -9.74 -3.58
N ILE A 371 -20.22 -9.70 -3.50
CA ILE A 371 -21.08 -9.19 -4.58
C ILE A 371 -20.78 -7.70 -4.83
N TRP A 372 -20.69 -6.89 -3.78
CA TRP A 372 -20.38 -5.46 -3.92
C TRP A 372 -18.99 -5.21 -4.49
N SER A 373 -18.00 -6.03 -4.12
CA SER A 373 -16.66 -5.99 -4.72
C SER A 373 -16.72 -6.30 -6.22
N ALA A 374 -17.48 -7.33 -6.61
CA ALA A 374 -17.64 -7.71 -8.01
C ALA A 374 -18.30 -6.60 -8.87
N ILE A 375 -19.14 -5.75 -8.26
CA ILE A 375 -19.75 -4.59 -8.91
C ILE A 375 -18.80 -3.37 -8.93
N SER A 376 -18.16 -3.05 -7.80
CA SER A 376 -17.30 -1.88 -7.66
C SER A 376 -16.05 -1.95 -8.52
N VAL A 377 -15.41 -3.12 -8.65
CA VAL A 377 -14.17 -3.27 -9.42
C VAL A 377 -14.34 -2.87 -10.91
N PRO A 378 -15.29 -3.43 -11.69
CA PRO A 378 -15.50 -3.01 -13.07
C PRO A 378 -16.01 -1.58 -13.17
N TRP A 379 -16.82 -1.10 -12.22
CA TRP A 379 -17.29 0.29 -12.22
C TRP A 379 -16.11 1.27 -12.07
N VAL A 380 -15.24 1.09 -11.08
CA VAL A 380 -14.05 1.95 -10.89
C VAL A 380 -13.13 1.88 -12.11
N ARG A 381 -12.91 0.69 -12.68
CA ARG A 381 -12.09 0.55 -13.91
C ARG A 381 -12.66 1.36 -15.07
N ARG A 382 -13.98 1.28 -15.30
CA ARG A 382 -14.65 2.05 -16.36
C ARG A 382 -14.58 3.55 -16.09
N ALA A 383 -14.80 3.99 -14.85
CA ALA A 383 -14.75 5.40 -14.47
C ALA A 383 -13.34 5.99 -14.62
N MET A 384 -12.31 5.27 -14.20
CA MET A 384 -10.91 5.66 -14.37
C MET A 384 -10.50 5.71 -15.85
N HIS A 385 -10.97 4.76 -16.67
CA HIS A 385 -10.71 4.79 -18.10
C HIS A 385 -11.37 5.99 -18.78
N LYS A 386 -12.64 6.26 -18.46
CA LYS A 386 -13.35 7.46 -18.95
C LYS A 386 -12.65 8.74 -18.53
N GLU A 387 -12.20 8.83 -17.28
CA GLU A 387 -11.41 9.96 -16.80
C GLU A 387 -10.17 10.19 -17.66
N THR A 388 -9.38 9.15 -17.90
CA THR A 388 -8.18 9.23 -18.74
C THR A 388 -8.49 9.70 -20.16
N VAL A 389 -9.46 9.08 -20.84
CA VAL A 389 -9.82 9.45 -22.22
C VAL A 389 -10.27 10.91 -22.30
N THR A 390 -11.14 11.33 -21.38
CA THR A 390 -11.61 12.72 -21.37
C THR A 390 -10.52 13.72 -21.02
N TRP A 391 -9.55 13.33 -20.19
CA TRP A 391 -8.41 14.19 -19.86
C TRP A 391 -7.48 14.37 -21.08
N GLU A 392 -7.27 13.29 -21.85
CA GLU A 392 -6.51 13.35 -23.11
C GLU A 392 -7.21 14.25 -24.14
N GLU A 393 -8.55 14.19 -24.22
CA GLU A 393 -9.36 15.07 -25.07
C GLU A 393 -9.28 16.54 -24.64
N ASP A 394 -9.46 16.84 -23.35
CA ASP A 394 -9.49 18.21 -22.80
C ASP A 394 -8.13 18.94 -22.98
N TYR A 395 -7.01 18.20 -22.99
CA TYR A 395 -5.66 18.74 -23.15
C TYR A 395 -5.05 18.47 -24.54
N GLY A 396 -5.81 17.94 -25.50
CA GLY A 396 -5.36 17.71 -26.88
C GLY A 396 -4.20 16.71 -26.99
N VAL A 397 -4.01 15.84 -26.01
CA VAL A 397 -2.97 14.80 -26.03
C VAL A 397 -3.45 13.69 -26.96
N GLU A 398 -2.91 13.62 -28.19
CA GLU A 398 -3.25 12.49 -29.07
C GLU A 398 -2.86 11.17 -28.37
N PRO A 399 -3.79 10.20 -28.25
CA PRO A 399 -3.50 8.94 -27.58
C PRO A 399 -2.34 8.24 -28.27
N ALA A 400 -1.40 7.69 -27.49
CA ALA A 400 -0.21 7.01 -28.01
C ALA A 400 -0.54 5.91 -29.05
N SER A 401 -1.73 5.33 -28.99
CA SER A 401 -2.24 4.37 -29.98
C SER A 401 -2.46 4.95 -31.37
N LYS A 402 -2.78 6.24 -31.50
CA LYS A 402 -2.85 6.95 -32.80
C LYS A 402 -1.47 7.29 -33.35
N LYS A 403 -0.50 7.61 -32.47
CA LYS A 403 0.91 7.78 -32.86
C LYS A 403 1.52 6.52 -33.46
N ALA A 404 1.26 5.35 -32.85
CA ALA A 404 1.72 4.07 -33.38
C ALA A 404 1.12 3.71 -34.76
N ARG A 405 -0.11 4.15 -35.05
CA ARG A 405 -0.76 3.97 -36.36
C ARG A 405 -0.29 4.96 -37.44
N ARG A 406 0.40 6.04 -37.06
CA ARG A 406 0.87 7.10 -37.96
C ARG A 406 2.34 6.97 -38.38
N HIS A 407 3.07 5.92 -37.97
CA HIS A 407 4.35 5.63 -38.62
C HIS A 407 4.06 5.29 -40.10
N PRO A 408 4.64 6.03 -41.07
CA PRO A 408 4.47 5.70 -42.46
C PRO A 408 5.06 4.32 -42.71
N LYS A 409 4.37 3.53 -43.55
CA LYS A 409 5.00 2.41 -44.26
C LYS A 409 6.35 2.90 -44.76
N LEU A 410 7.43 2.30 -44.26
CA LEU A 410 8.76 2.48 -44.81
C LEU A 410 8.65 2.30 -46.33
N GLU A 411 9.02 3.32 -47.09
CA GLU A 411 9.15 3.20 -48.54
C GLU A 411 10.12 2.06 -48.83
N PRO A 412 9.85 1.22 -49.85
CA PRO A 412 10.77 0.16 -50.22
C PRO A 412 12.09 0.82 -50.66
N ILE A 413 13.18 0.41 -50.02
CA ILE A 413 14.54 0.80 -50.35
C ILE A 413 14.81 0.38 -51.80
N GLU A 414 15.38 1.29 -52.60
CA GLU A 414 15.74 1.15 -54.03
C GLU A 414 16.70 0.00 -54.39
N SER A 415 16.98 -0.95 -53.48
CA SER A 415 17.92 -2.05 -53.70
C SER A 415 17.33 -3.28 -54.41
N GLU A 416 16.08 -3.24 -54.87
CA GLU A 416 15.44 -4.35 -55.61
C GLU A 416 15.44 -4.17 -57.14
N ARG A 417 16.13 -3.15 -57.68
CA ARG A 417 16.08 -2.83 -59.11
C ARG A 417 17.15 -3.46 -60.00
N GLU A 418 17.97 -4.38 -59.49
CA GLU A 418 18.98 -5.06 -60.31
C GLU A 418 18.92 -6.57 -60.15
N THR A 419 17.97 -7.21 -60.85
CA THR A 419 18.19 -8.56 -61.38
C THR A 419 17.74 -8.58 -62.83
N PRO A 420 18.62 -8.83 -63.81
CA PRO A 420 18.23 -8.94 -65.20
C PRO A 420 17.47 -10.26 -65.45
N PRO A 421 16.52 -10.30 -66.40
CA PRO A 421 15.74 -11.49 -66.67
C PRO A 421 16.60 -12.57 -67.33
N LYS A 422 16.44 -13.82 -66.87
CA LYS A 422 17.01 -15.02 -67.50
C LYS A 422 16.36 -15.22 -68.87
N GLU A 423 17.16 -15.26 -69.93
CA GLU A 423 16.72 -15.73 -71.24
C GLU A 423 16.31 -17.21 -71.17
N PRO A 424 15.27 -17.63 -71.91
CA PRO A 424 14.93 -19.03 -72.07
C PRO A 424 15.78 -19.66 -73.18
N GLU A 425 16.52 -20.71 -72.85
CA GLU A 425 17.16 -21.59 -73.84
C GLU A 425 16.19 -22.69 -74.34
N PRO A 426 16.40 -23.18 -75.58
CA PRO A 426 15.36 -23.75 -76.46
C PRO A 426 14.86 -25.17 -76.14
#